data_AF-A0A6V7J2Y5-F1
#
_entry.id   AF-A0A6V7J2Y5-F1
#
_cell.length_a   1.000
_cell.length_b   1.000
_cell.length_c   1.000
_cell.angle_alpha   90.00
_cell.angle_beta   90.00
_cell.angle_gamma   90.00
#
_symmetry.space_group_name_H-M   'P 1'
#
loop_
_entity.id
_entity.type
_entity.pdbx_description
1 polymer ?
#
loop_
_entity_poly.entity_id
_entity_poly.type
_entity_poly.pdbx_seq_one_letter_code
_entity_poly.pdbx_strand_id
1 'polypeptide(L)'
;SNKKSEEFQWLYEGELSERKANGFGVLSRVYKTGEIDKVYSGYWINGKKQGFGSFWYSNGDFYQGDFCRGKKQGFGRLWGSDGSFYQGNWRDDHFDGEGLLIQ
;
A
#
# COMPACT_ATOMS: atom_id res chain seq x y z
N SER A 1 18.11 7.43 -13.29
CA SER A 1 18.54 7.23 -11.90
C SER A 1 18.34 5.75 -11.53
N ASN A 2 19.40 4.97 -11.69
CA ASN A 2 19.36 3.52 -11.50
C ASN A 2 19.42 3.23 -9.99
N LYS A 3 18.28 3.30 -9.30
CA LYS A 3 18.20 2.82 -7.91
C LYS A 3 18.43 1.32 -7.96
N LYS A 4 19.66 0.93 -7.60
CA LYS A 4 20.05 -0.44 -7.26
C LYS A 4 18.86 -1.14 -6.63
N SER A 5 18.58 -2.35 -7.09
CA SER A 5 17.82 -3.34 -6.34
C SER A 5 18.56 -3.57 -5.02
N GLU A 6 18.32 -2.72 -4.03
CA GLU A 6 18.88 -2.89 -2.71
C GLU A 6 18.28 -4.18 -2.15
N GLU A 7 19.14 -5.11 -1.75
CA GLU A 7 18.73 -6.36 -1.13
C GLU A 7 18.01 -6.03 0.18
N PHE A 8 16.69 -6.19 0.19
CA PHE A 8 15.86 -6.08 1.38
C PHE A 8 15.19 -7.41 1.70
N GLN A 9 14.79 -7.57 2.96
CA GLN A 9 13.93 -8.65 3.42
C GLN A 9 12.55 -8.10 3.75
N TRP A 10 11.51 -8.91 3.56
CA TRP A 10 10.17 -8.55 3.98
C TRP A 10 10.01 -8.83 5.47
N LEU A 11 9.52 -7.82 6.20
CA LEU A 11 9.08 -7.94 7.58
C LEU A 11 7.56 -7.73 7.61
N TYR A 12 6.85 -8.69 8.19
CA TYR A 12 5.44 -8.56 8.48
C TYR A 12 5.22 -8.59 9.99
N GLU A 13 4.52 -7.58 10.49
CA GLU A 13 4.14 -7.43 11.89
C GLU A 13 2.61 -7.48 11.98
N GLY A 14 2.07 -8.58 12.47
CA GLY A 14 0.63 -8.80 12.58
C GLY A 14 0.28 -10.27 12.78
N GLU A 15 -1.00 -10.60 12.66
CA GLU A 15 -1.47 -11.97 12.77
C GLU A 15 -1.10 -12.79 11.51
N LEU A 16 -0.66 -14.02 11.73
CA LEU A 16 -0.38 -14.99 10.67
C LEU A 16 -1.34 -16.17 10.80
N SER A 17 -1.96 -16.57 9.68
CA SER A 17 -2.73 -17.80 9.56
C SER A 17 -2.21 -18.59 8.37
N GLU A 18 -1.90 -19.88 8.55
CA GLU A 18 -1.28 -20.74 7.53
C GLU A 18 -0.03 -20.12 6.86
N ARG A 19 0.81 -19.44 7.65
CA ARG A 19 2.00 -18.68 7.18
C ARG A 19 1.68 -17.53 6.22
N LYS A 20 0.45 -17.03 6.23
CA LYS A 20 0.00 -15.86 5.45
C LYS A 20 -0.46 -14.75 6.38
N ALA A 21 -0.23 -13.50 5.98
CA ALA A 21 -0.77 -12.33 6.67
C ALA A 21 -2.30 -12.42 6.79
N ASN A 22 -2.80 -12.23 8.00
CA ASN A 22 -4.20 -12.19 8.34
C ASN A 22 -4.45 -11.10 9.40
N GLY A 23 -5.70 -10.67 9.55
CA GLY A 23 -6.04 -9.59 10.48
C GLY A 23 -5.38 -8.25 10.13
N PHE A 24 -5.28 -7.35 11.11
CA PHE A 24 -4.57 -6.08 10.93
C PHE A 24 -3.06 -6.29 11.06
N GLY A 25 -2.29 -5.70 10.14
CA GLY A 25 -0.83 -5.82 10.18
C GLY A 25 -0.10 -4.83 9.30
N VAL A 26 1.21 -4.75 9.52
CA VAL A 26 2.14 -3.87 8.81
C VAL A 26 3.14 -4.71 8.03
N LEU A 27 3.33 -4.35 6.76
CA LEU A 27 4.37 -4.89 5.91
C LEU A 27 5.45 -3.81 5.69
N SER A 28 6.70 -4.17 5.91
CA SER A 28 7.86 -3.30 5.78
C SER A 28 8.98 -3.98 4.98
N ARG A 29 9.83 -3.18 4.34
CA ARG A 29 11.14 -3.61 3.79
C ARG A 29 12.20 -3.35 4.84
N VAL A 30 13.07 -4.33 5.08
CA VAL A 30 14.22 -4.21 5.98
C VAL A 30 15.48 -4.31 5.14
N TYR A 31 16.28 -3.25 5.12
CA TYR A 31 17.52 -3.21 4.37
C TYR A 31 18.68 -3.76 5.21
N LYS A 32 19.75 -4.22 4.55
CA LYS A 32 20.99 -4.67 5.23
C LYS A 32 21.64 -3.60 6.10
N THR A 33 21.36 -2.32 5.82
CA THR A 33 21.80 -1.17 6.62
C THR A 33 21.11 -1.11 7.99
N GLY A 34 20.02 -1.84 8.18
CA GLY A 34 19.13 -1.74 9.34
C GLY A 34 18.00 -0.72 9.15
N GLU A 35 17.96 0.00 8.02
CA GLU A 35 16.84 0.86 7.67
C GLU A 35 15.57 0.04 7.44
N ILE A 36 14.42 0.58 7.84
CA ILE A 36 13.11 -0.05 7.69
C ILE A 36 12.15 0.91 7.02
N ASP A 37 11.62 0.50 5.87
CA ASP A 37 10.59 1.25 5.15
C ASP A 37 9.24 0.57 5.31
N LYS A 38 8.27 1.29 5.87
CA LYS A 38 6.87 0.84 5.88
C LYS A 38 6.32 0.85 4.45
N VAL A 39 5.67 -0.24 4.04
CA VAL A 39 5.09 -0.43 2.70
C VAL A 39 3.57 -0.50 2.74
N TYR A 40 2.99 -1.22 3.72
CA TYR A 40 1.54 -1.29 3.89
C TYR A 40 1.17 -1.34 5.37
N SER A 41 0.04 -0.75 5.72
CA SER A 41 -0.59 -0.86 7.03
C SER A 41 -2.09 -0.96 6.83
N GLY A 42 -2.69 -2.06 7.25
CA GLY A 42 -4.12 -2.27 7.07
C GLY A 42 -4.52 -3.72 7.31
N TYR A 43 -5.73 -4.07 6.90
CA TYR A 43 -6.23 -5.43 7.04
C TYR A 43 -5.70 -6.36 5.96
N TRP A 44 -5.57 -7.63 6.31
CA TRP A 44 -5.10 -8.72 5.47
C TRP A 44 -6.05 -9.91 5.57
N ILE A 45 -6.30 -10.56 4.44
CA ILE A 45 -6.97 -11.87 4.39
C ILE A 45 -6.17 -12.77 3.45
N ASN A 46 -5.68 -13.90 3.96
CA ASN A 46 -4.93 -14.89 3.19
C ASN A 46 -3.76 -14.29 2.39
N GLY A 47 -3.02 -13.37 3.00
CA GLY A 47 -1.85 -12.73 2.38
C GLY A 47 -2.19 -11.60 1.39
N LYS A 48 -3.46 -11.20 1.28
CA LYS A 48 -3.89 -10.09 0.41
C LYS A 48 -4.40 -8.92 1.24
N LYS A 49 -4.03 -7.71 0.83
CA LYS A 49 -4.56 -6.45 1.39
C LYS A 49 -6.08 -6.43 1.25
N GLN A 50 -6.78 -6.04 2.31
CA GLN A 50 -8.23 -6.04 2.39
C GLN A 50 -8.71 -4.86 3.25
N GLY A 51 -9.91 -4.36 2.97
CA GLY A 51 -10.53 -3.26 3.71
C GLY A 51 -9.69 -1.99 3.67
N PHE A 52 -9.92 -1.09 4.62
CA PHE A 52 -9.20 0.18 4.69
C PHE A 52 -7.71 -0.04 5.03
N GLY A 53 -6.84 0.62 4.29
CA GLY A 53 -5.40 0.57 4.51
C GLY A 53 -4.64 1.74 3.90
N SER A 54 -3.38 1.84 4.32
CA SER A 54 -2.39 2.80 3.84
C SER A 54 -1.27 2.06 3.10
N PHE A 55 -0.87 2.56 1.94
CA PHE A 55 0.17 1.96 1.10
C PHE A 55 1.17 3.01 0.63
N TRP A 56 2.45 2.75 0.87
CA TRP A 56 3.57 3.60 0.46
C TRP A 56 4.27 2.94 -0.71
N TYR A 57 4.29 3.62 -1.86
CA TYR A 57 4.92 3.13 -3.07
C TYR A 57 6.42 3.48 -3.07
N SER A 58 7.23 2.66 -3.74
CA SER A 58 8.68 2.88 -3.83
C SER A 58 9.07 4.14 -4.62
N ASN A 59 8.16 4.67 -5.45
CA ASN A 59 8.36 5.93 -6.16
C ASN A 59 8.09 7.16 -5.28
N GLY A 60 7.61 6.97 -4.04
CA GLY A 60 7.27 8.05 -3.10
C GLY A 60 5.79 8.38 -3.05
N ASP A 61 4.96 7.77 -3.91
CA ASP A 61 3.51 7.97 -3.84
C ASP A 61 2.94 7.32 -2.58
N PHE A 62 1.81 7.84 -2.13
CA PHE A 62 1.10 7.35 -0.95
C PHE A 62 -0.38 7.18 -1.26
N TYR A 63 -0.95 6.03 -0.94
CA TYR A 63 -2.39 5.77 -1.05
C TYR A 63 -3.00 5.45 0.31
N GLN A 64 -4.21 5.94 0.55
CA GLN A 64 -5.05 5.54 1.67
C GLN A 64 -6.48 5.32 1.19
N GLY A 65 -7.05 4.16 1.48
CA GLY A 65 -8.42 3.83 1.08
C GLY A 65 -8.69 2.34 1.18
N ASP A 66 -9.81 1.91 0.62
CA ASP A 66 -10.18 0.50 0.66
C ASP A 66 -9.38 -0.35 -0.33
N PHE A 67 -9.17 -1.59 0.08
CA PHE A 67 -8.58 -2.66 -0.71
C PHE A 67 -9.53 -3.86 -0.78
N CYS A 68 -9.59 -4.50 -1.94
CA CYS A 68 -10.26 -5.79 -2.11
C CYS A 68 -9.31 -6.74 -2.84
N ARG A 69 -8.93 -7.85 -2.19
CA ARG A 69 -8.04 -8.87 -2.75
C ARG A 69 -6.72 -8.31 -3.31
N GLY A 70 -6.17 -7.28 -2.65
CA GLY A 70 -4.89 -6.66 -3.02
C GLY A 70 -4.99 -5.41 -3.90
N LYS A 71 -6.16 -5.11 -4.46
CA LYS A 71 -6.38 -3.96 -5.35
C LYS A 71 -7.09 -2.82 -4.63
N LYS A 72 -6.81 -1.58 -5.01
CA LYS A 72 -7.57 -0.40 -4.55
C LYS A 72 -9.01 -0.51 -5.02
N GLN A 73 -9.94 -0.24 -4.12
CA GLN A 73 -11.37 -0.35 -4.31
C GLN A 73 -12.06 0.75 -3.50
N GLY A 74 -13.32 1.08 -3.82
CA GLY A 74 -14.12 1.97 -2.98
C GLY A 74 -13.56 3.38 -2.92
N PHE A 75 -13.79 4.09 -1.82
CA PHE A 75 -13.29 5.46 -1.71
C PHE A 75 -11.83 5.48 -1.25
N GLY A 76 -11.01 6.32 -1.87
CA GLY A 76 -9.59 6.41 -1.54
C GLY A 76 -8.94 7.70 -2.00
N ARG A 77 -7.76 7.96 -1.44
CA ARG A 77 -6.91 9.12 -1.70
C ARG A 77 -5.53 8.67 -2.13
N LEU A 78 -4.99 9.29 -3.18
CA LEU A 78 -3.63 9.11 -3.67
C LEU A 78 -2.92 10.47 -3.63
N TRP A 79 -1.77 10.51 -2.98
CA TRP A 79 -0.83 11.63 -3.01
C TRP A 79 0.36 11.20 -3.87
N GLY A 80 0.56 11.90 -4.98
CA GLY A 80 1.71 11.72 -5.85
C GLY A 80 2.94 12.40 -5.28
N SER A 81 4.09 11.75 -5.44
CA SER A 81 5.40 12.32 -5.10
C SER A 81 5.76 13.56 -5.94
N ASP A 82 5.08 13.74 -7.07
CA ASP A 82 5.16 14.92 -7.94
C ASP A 82 4.28 16.11 -7.48
N GLY A 83 3.56 15.95 -6.37
CA GLY A 83 2.63 16.94 -5.84
C GLY A 83 1.19 16.77 -6.35
N SER A 84 0.93 15.82 -7.25
CA SER A 84 -0.43 15.48 -7.67
C SER A 84 -1.24 14.89 -6.53
N PHE A 85 -2.56 15.04 -6.60
CA PHE A 85 -3.47 14.47 -5.61
C PHE A 85 -4.76 14.00 -6.28
N TYR A 86 -5.21 12.81 -5.90
CA TYR A 86 -6.53 12.31 -6.27
C TYR A 86 -7.31 11.90 -5.02
N GLN A 87 -8.60 12.22 -5.00
CA GLN A 87 -9.57 11.70 -4.04
C GLN A 87 -10.85 11.31 -4.77
N GLY A 88 -11.27 10.06 -4.65
CA GLY A 88 -12.50 9.61 -5.29
C GLY A 88 -12.68 8.11 -5.18
N ASN A 89 -13.55 7.58 -6.03
CA ASN A 89 -13.86 6.16 -6.08
C ASN A 89 -12.82 5.40 -6.92
N TRP A 90 -12.56 4.16 -6.51
CA TRP A 90 -11.59 3.24 -7.10
C TRP A 90 -12.26 1.90 -7.41
N ARG A 91 -11.88 1.32 -8.54
CA ARG A 91 -12.27 -0.03 -8.94
C ARG A 91 -11.10 -0.71 -9.63
N ASP A 92 -10.65 -1.83 -9.07
CA ASP A 92 -9.56 -2.63 -9.62
C ASP A 92 -8.28 -1.82 -9.94
N ASP A 93 -7.84 -0.99 -8.99
CA ASP A 93 -6.67 -0.08 -9.10
C ASP A 93 -6.82 1.15 -10.01
N HIS A 94 -7.98 1.32 -10.66
CA HIS A 94 -8.28 2.48 -11.50
C HIS A 94 -9.19 3.48 -10.79
N PHE A 95 -9.01 4.77 -11.09
CA PHE A 95 -9.99 5.79 -10.75
C PHE A 95 -11.32 5.45 -11.41
N ASP A 96 -12.43 5.60 -10.69
CA ASP A 96 -13.72 5.12 -11.13
C ASP A 96 -14.88 5.99 -10.64
N GLY A 97 -15.36 6.89 -11.50
CA GLY A 97 -16.45 7.81 -11.17
C GLY A 97 -15.96 9.17 -10.71
N GLU A 98 -16.77 9.86 -9.92
CA GLU A 98 -16.48 11.23 -9.49
C GLU A 98 -15.30 11.27 -8.51
N GLY A 99 -14.45 12.28 -8.69
CA GLY A 99 -13.30 12.53 -7.84
C GLY A 99 -12.73 13.93 -8.05
N LEU A 100 -11.91 14.34 -7.09
CA LEU A 100 -11.10 15.55 -7.15
C LEU A 100 -9.69 15.16 -7.59
N LEU A 101 -9.21 15.77 -8.67
CA LEU A 101 -7.84 15.63 -9.15
C LEU A 101 -7.15 17.00 -9.12
N ILE A 102 -5.97 17.06 -8.51
CA ILE A 102 -5.05 18.19 -8.54
C ILE A 102 -3.77 17.70 -9.23
N GLN A 103 -3.30 18.45 -10.22
CA GLN A 103 -2.12 18.14 -11.03
C GLN A 103 -1.30 19.41 -11.28
#